data_AF-A0A1J5WVW0-F1
#
_entry.id   AF-A0A1J5WVW0-F1
#
_cell.length_a   1.000
_cell.length_b   1.000
_cell.length_c   1.000
_cell.angle_alpha   90.00
_cell.angle_beta   90.00
_cell.angle_gamma   90.00
#
_symmetry.space_group_name_H-M   'P 1'
#
loop_
_entity.id
_entity.type
_entity.pdbx_description
1 polymer ?
#
loop_
_entity_poly.entity_id
_entity_poly.type
_entity_poly.pdbx_seq_one_letter_code
_entity_poly.pdbx_strand_id
1 'polypeptide(L)'
;MPDSPPAAENETRVNENQPSLGGFTTAGGTKIKGPSKDALEKARKMFEKNRDEQVQKTPQSETGEESFSAPPLVAEEISPFTEQPSLAGFATAGGTKIKGPSKDALEKARKLLLENRDEPVQKTQESETGPFSTPPSVIREKTSSPFTIATPTKEKKEQLSSPRVKKQKERNQPQKDSQEDGAIDTTQAAEEFRKRIAPSKAPTQEWIDNHIEQIVWKIKATAQKFQKILKEDYATTQTVTENLLRRYKREVSDGERSALKKIIEKDDFASRHLVLFVFALGKENTAVLSDGWYKIHLSLDPALKRLVAEGKVFVGQKLHLFGAVLKAGNAYDPLDGFGKVSLEAGANNIRPAEWSRRLGYQKETLFEVALGSVVPGSGIVPKVRVLVETAYPVVYLLKTRGGKGGLYTEEELDLRPGLGDEEEIVPLLRARVVCARTQQHRHMLSVWRPPLDLVEQCTAGTSITLFCLKTAKTGQELGFSGKPLWKTHPDKTVLDCIEKRHTQIDKNSMEKDAEYTLCLLALKKTSGSGGIAVFCMDEKETVVRIEFPARYKNTDRLLPADGRVYVFRNIVGKLFDGKYNIATAAYTGLSSFSSRTLSLDEKQAAKRLAELKGSGSHTEVLSSIERF
;
A
#
# COMPACT_ATOMS: atom_id res chain seq x y z
N MET A 1 -11.30 61.14 -41.86
CA MET A 1 -10.72 61.38 -40.54
C MET A 1 -10.83 62.86 -40.24
N PRO A 2 -11.33 63.28 -39.05
CA PRO A 2 -12.18 62.57 -38.08
C PRO A 2 -13.68 62.85 -38.37
N ASP A 3 -14.71 62.10 -37.97
CA ASP A 3 -15.09 61.35 -36.75
C ASP A 3 -16.06 62.08 -35.79
N SER A 4 -17.34 61.72 -35.94
CA SER A 4 -18.36 61.37 -34.92
C SER A 4 -18.82 62.38 -33.83
N PRO A 5 -20.14 62.73 -33.77
CA PRO A 5 -20.77 63.63 -32.79
C PRO A 5 -21.48 62.87 -31.60
N PRO A 6 -22.12 63.56 -30.62
CA PRO A 6 -22.34 63.03 -29.26
C PRO A 6 -23.75 62.47 -28.97
N ALA A 7 -23.97 62.06 -27.71
CA ALA A 7 -25.18 61.44 -27.17
C ALA A 7 -26.32 62.40 -26.82
N ALA A 8 -27.56 61.90 -26.87
CA ALA A 8 -28.75 62.45 -26.21
C ALA A 8 -29.75 61.30 -25.90
N GLU A 9 -30.61 61.52 -24.90
CA GLU A 9 -31.49 60.53 -24.26
C GLU A 9 -32.83 60.35 -24.98
N ASN A 10 -33.47 59.16 -24.88
CA ASN A 10 -34.94 59.08 -24.73
C ASN A 10 -35.49 57.71 -24.31
N GLU A 11 -36.76 57.70 -23.89
CA GLU A 11 -37.44 56.63 -23.14
C GLU A 11 -38.10 55.52 -24.00
N THR A 12 -38.37 54.39 -23.33
CA THR A 12 -39.37 53.34 -23.66
C THR A 12 -39.29 52.59 -25.01
N ARG A 13 -39.10 51.26 -24.93
CA ARG A 13 -40.18 50.27 -25.21
C ARG A 13 -39.71 48.84 -24.97
N VAL A 14 -40.64 48.00 -24.51
CA VAL A 14 -40.48 46.53 -24.45
C VAL A 14 -40.62 45.97 -25.87
N ASN A 15 -39.73 45.05 -26.27
CA ASN A 15 -40.14 43.96 -27.13
C ASN A 15 -39.36 42.67 -26.84
N GLU A 16 -39.98 41.56 -27.17
CA GLU A 16 -39.68 40.20 -26.69
C GLU A 16 -38.58 39.53 -27.51
N ASN A 17 -37.73 38.74 -26.85
CA ASN A 17 -37.25 37.43 -27.34
C ASN A 17 -36.34 36.77 -26.28
N GLN A 18 -36.93 35.96 -25.41
CA GLN A 18 -36.20 34.90 -24.69
C GLN A 18 -36.63 33.53 -25.25
N PRO A 19 -35.70 32.58 -25.44
CA PRO A 19 -36.06 31.25 -25.93
C PRO A 19 -36.93 30.53 -24.90
N SER A 20 -38.11 30.09 -25.35
CA SER A 20 -39.07 29.37 -24.50
C SER A 20 -38.51 28.00 -24.09
N LEU A 21 -38.12 27.85 -22.82
CA LEU A 21 -37.76 26.54 -22.27
C LEU A 21 -39.03 25.66 -22.24
N GLY A 22 -39.02 24.56 -23.00
CA GLY A 22 -40.16 23.64 -23.09
C GLY A 22 -40.48 23.01 -21.73
N GLY A 23 -41.59 23.43 -21.12
CA GLY A 23 -41.97 22.99 -19.78
C GLY A 23 -42.37 21.51 -19.71
N PHE A 24 -41.79 20.79 -18.75
CA PHE A 24 -42.13 19.40 -18.45
C PHE A 24 -43.60 19.26 -18.01
N THR A 25 -44.23 18.20 -18.48
CA THR A 25 -45.63 17.84 -18.17
C THR A 25 -45.63 16.54 -17.37
N THR A 26 -46.51 16.41 -16.38
CA THR A 26 -46.70 15.11 -15.71
C THR A 26 -47.50 14.15 -16.59
N ALA A 27 -47.50 12.84 -16.28
CA ALA A 27 -48.19 11.82 -17.07
C ALA A 27 -49.74 12.02 -17.17
N GLY A 28 -50.32 12.93 -16.38
CA GLY A 28 -51.72 13.36 -16.47
C GLY A 28 -51.96 14.64 -17.30
N GLY A 29 -50.94 15.17 -18.00
CA GLY A 29 -51.11 16.27 -18.97
C GLY A 29 -51.09 17.70 -18.39
N THR A 30 -50.95 17.89 -17.08
CA THR A 30 -50.86 19.23 -16.47
C THR A 30 -49.42 19.75 -16.42
N LYS A 31 -49.23 21.01 -16.84
CA LYS A 31 -47.94 21.73 -16.79
C LYS A 31 -47.64 22.27 -15.39
N ILE A 32 -46.39 22.15 -14.98
CA ILE A 32 -45.88 22.67 -13.69
C ILE A 32 -45.67 24.18 -13.81
N LYS A 33 -46.11 24.96 -12.81
CA LYS A 33 -45.85 26.42 -12.74
C LYS A 33 -44.41 26.69 -12.29
N GLY A 34 -43.80 27.74 -12.83
CA GLY A 34 -42.44 28.16 -12.48
C GLY A 34 -42.28 28.64 -11.02
N PRO A 35 -41.04 28.75 -10.53
CA PRO A 35 -40.75 29.12 -9.14
C PRO A 35 -41.22 30.55 -8.80
N SER A 36 -41.56 30.77 -7.51
CA SER A 36 -42.04 32.06 -7.01
C SER A 36 -40.93 33.13 -6.94
N LYS A 37 -41.32 34.40 -6.90
CA LYS A 37 -40.38 35.53 -6.81
C LYS A 37 -39.48 35.45 -5.56
N ASP A 38 -40.02 35.07 -4.42
CA ASP A 38 -39.27 34.87 -3.17
C ASP A 38 -38.12 33.84 -3.29
N ALA A 39 -38.32 32.79 -4.10
CA ALA A 39 -37.28 31.78 -4.34
C ALA A 39 -36.11 32.36 -5.16
N LEU A 40 -36.41 33.20 -6.15
CA LEU A 40 -35.41 33.90 -6.96
C LEU A 40 -34.66 34.99 -6.16
N GLU A 41 -35.34 35.67 -5.24
CA GLU A 41 -34.71 36.70 -4.40
C GLU A 41 -33.79 36.09 -3.33
N LYS A 42 -34.17 34.96 -2.72
CA LYS A 42 -33.28 34.18 -1.85
C LYS A 42 -32.05 33.67 -2.60
N ALA A 43 -32.21 33.21 -3.85
CA ALA A 43 -31.08 32.78 -4.67
C ALA A 43 -30.09 33.93 -4.94
N ARG A 44 -30.57 35.14 -5.25
CA ARG A 44 -29.70 36.32 -5.43
C ARG A 44 -28.89 36.66 -4.17
N LYS A 45 -29.53 36.69 -3.00
CA LYS A 45 -28.83 36.95 -1.72
C LYS A 45 -27.77 35.90 -1.35
N MET A 46 -27.85 34.67 -1.85
CA MET A 46 -26.78 33.68 -1.69
C MET A 46 -25.55 33.99 -2.55
N PHE A 47 -25.70 34.57 -3.74
CA PHE A 47 -24.56 34.85 -4.63
C PHE A 47 -23.77 36.10 -4.24
N GLU A 48 -24.39 37.10 -3.62
CA GLU A 48 -23.69 38.32 -3.20
C GLU A 48 -22.77 38.07 -1.99
N LYS A 49 -23.15 37.19 -1.05
CA LYS A 49 -22.34 36.88 0.15
C LYS A 49 -20.98 36.25 -0.14
N ASN A 50 -20.84 35.52 -1.24
CA ASN A 50 -19.60 34.79 -1.56
C ASN A 50 -18.54 35.65 -2.28
N ARG A 51 -18.79 36.97 -2.44
CA ARG A 51 -17.87 37.86 -3.17
C ARG A 51 -16.81 38.54 -2.29
N ASP A 52 -17.03 38.62 -0.99
CA ASP A 52 -16.22 39.45 -0.08
C ASP A 52 -15.11 38.67 0.68
N GLU A 53 -15.05 37.34 0.56
CA GLU A 53 -14.10 36.51 1.34
C GLU A 53 -12.78 36.17 0.63
N GLN A 54 -12.59 36.57 -0.64
CA GLN A 54 -11.37 36.27 -1.43
C GLN A 54 -10.34 37.40 -1.49
N VAL A 55 -9.98 38.01 -0.35
CA VAL A 55 -8.79 38.89 -0.25
C VAL A 55 -8.04 38.69 1.08
N GLN A 56 -7.13 37.70 1.14
CA GLN A 56 -5.82 37.74 1.85
C GLN A 56 -5.23 36.33 2.15
N LYS A 57 -4.15 35.94 1.42
CA LYS A 57 -2.82 35.53 1.97
C LYS A 57 -1.99 34.66 1.01
N THR A 58 -0.70 34.96 0.95
CA THR A 58 0.39 34.19 0.32
C THR A 58 1.60 34.16 1.30
N PRO A 59 2.63 33.30 1.11
CA PRO A 59 3.19 32.56 2.25
C PRO A 59 4.64 32.92 2.65
N GLN A 60 5.06 32.42 3.83
CA GLN A 60 6.47 32.27 4.21
C GLN A 60 6.75 30.91 4.90
N SER A 61 8.03 30.57 4.99
CA SER A 61 8.63 29.26 5.29
C SER A 61 8.83 28.95 6.77
N GLU A 62 8.92 27.65 7.14
CA GLU A 62 10.09 27.07 7.83
C GLU A 62 10.04 25.53 8.03
N THR A 63 11.11 24.96 8.59
CA THR A 63 11.46 23.53 8.67
C THR A 63 10.86 22.78 9.86
N GLY A 64 10.59 21.48 9.71
CA GLY A 64 10.20 20.60 10.82
C GLY A 64 10.12 19.10 10.45
N GLU A 65 10.46 18.23 11.39
CA GLU A 65 10.36 16.77 11.24
C GLU A 65 8.93 16.27 11.49
N GLU A 66 8.37 15.48 10.58
CA GLU A 66 7.01 14.90 10.74
C GLU A 66 7.04 13.38 10.91
N SER A 67 6.70 12.94 12.12
CA SER A 67 6.16 11.61 12.39
C SER A 67 4.78 11.43 11.75
N PHE A 68 4.27 10.20 11.66
CA PHE A 68 2.97 9.88 11.04
C PHE A 68 1.76 10.57 11.69
N SER A 69 1.44 11.76 11.20
CA SER A 69 0.10 12.34 11.29
C SER A 69 -0.75 11.88 10.10
N ALA A 70 -2.07 11.83 10.28
CA ALA A 70 -2.98 11.77 9.15
C ALA A 70 -2.95 13.12 8.39
N PRO A 71 -3.12 13.15 7.06
CA PRO A 71 -3.07 14.40 6.32
C PRO A 71 -4.16 15.37 6.79
N PRO A 72 -3.85 16.67 6.97
CA PRO A 72 -4.86 17.66 7.32
C PRO A 72 -5.83 17.81 6.15
N LEU A 73 -7.11 17.54 6.39
CA LEU A 73 -8.18 17.99 5.51
C LEU A 73 -8.39 19.47 5.77
N VAL A 74 -8.12 20.30 4.77
CA VAL A 74 -8.62 21.67 4.75
C VAL A 74 -10.14 21.58 4.58
N ALA A 75 -10.87 21.94 5.62
CA ALA A 75 -12.32 22.04 5.58
C ALA A 75 -12.69 23.46 5.14
N GLU A 76 -13.31 23.60 3.97
CA GLU A 76 -14.33 24.63 3.80
C GLU A 76 -15.67 24.08 4.30
N GLU A 77 -16.51 24.97 4.81
CA GLU A 77 -17.56 24.62 5.76
C GLU A 77 -18.79 23.96 5.12
N ILE A 78 -19.22 22.82 5.68
CA ILE A 78 -20.63 22.42 5.66
C ILE A 78 -21.02 21.99 7.07
N SER A 79 -21.98 22.69 7.65
CA SER A 79 -22.77 22.22 8.80
C SER A 79 -24.22 22.64 8.65
N PRO A 80 -25.20 21.98 9.31
CA PRO A 80 -25.15 20.65 9.93
C PRO A 80 -26.11 19.67 9.24
N PHE A 81 -25.79 18.37 9.22
CA PHE A 81 -26.79 17.33 8.92
C PHE A 81 -27.11 16.52 10.17
N THR A 82 -28.25 16.83 10.75
CA THR A 82 -28.81 16.17 11.93
C THR A 82 -29.42 14.81 11.55
N GLU A 83 -29.15 13.80 12.38
CA GLU A 83 -29.85 12.50 12.48
C GLU A 83 -29.88 11.55 11.25
N GLN A 84 -29.85 10.25 11.54
CA GLN A 84 -29.91 9.19 10.54
C GLN A 84 -31.34 9.03 9.97
N PRO A 85 -31.53 8.99 8.64
CA PRO A 85 -32.80 8.56 8.07
C PRO A 85 -32.92 7.03 8.13
N SER A 86 -33.89 6.55 8.91
CA SER A 86 -34.31 5.15 8.89
C SER A 86 -34.85 4.73 7.52
N LEU A 87 -34.67 3.45 7.19
CA LEU A 87 -35.05 2.81 5.93
C LEU A 87 -36.49 3.16 5.49
N ALA A 88 -36.63 3.92 4.39
CA ALA A 88 -37.93 4.37 3.89
C ALA A 88 -38.68 3.24 3.16
N GLY A 89 -39.85 2.84 3.70
CA GLY A 89 -40.74 1.85 3.09
C GLY A 89 -41.58 2.40 1.93
N PHE A 90 -42.00 1.50 1.04
CA PHE A 90 -42.78 1.80 -0.17
C PHE A 90 -44.19 2.36 0.13
N ALA A 91 -44.66 3.27 -0.73
CA ALA A 91 -45.99 3.86 -0.72
C ALA A 91 -46.61 3.77 -2.12
N THR A 92 -47.95 3.79 -2.22
CA THR A 92 -48.65 3.83 -3.51
C THR A 92 -48.77 5.27 -4.03
N ALA A 93 -49.13 5.43 -5.31
CA ALA A 93 -49.13 6.73 -6.00
C ALA A 93 -50.07 7.81 -5.39
N GLY A 94 -50.97 7.45 -4.48
CA GLY A 94 -51.79 8.38 -3.69
C GLY A 94 -51.15 8.86 -2.38
N GLY A 95 -49.91 8.46 -2.07
CA GLY A 95 -49.16 8.92 -0.89
C GLY A 95 -49.42 8.15 0.41
N THR A 96 -50.37 7.21 0.44
CA THR A 96 -50.58 6.34 1.60
C THR A 96 -49.49 5.25 1.68
N LYS A 97 -48.76 5.25 2.80
CA LYS A 97 -47.73 4.25 3.10
C LYS A 97 -48.38 2.89 3.41
N ILE A 98 -47.83 1.82 2.85
CA ILE A 98 -48.23 0.45 3.19
C ILE A 98 -47.74 0.17 4.62
N LYS A 99 -48.64 -0.23 5.52
CA LYS A 99 -48.25 -0.63 6.88
C LYS A 99 -47.38 -1.90 6.81
N GLY A 100 -46.27 -1.92 7.54
CA GLY A 100 -45.41 -3.09 7.66
C GLY A 100 -46.14 -4.30 8.25
N PRO A 101 -45.59 -5.52 8.08
CA PRO A 101 -46.20 -6.74 8.60
C PRO A 101 -46.44 -6.67 10.12
N SER A 102 -47.54 -7.27 10.57
CA SER A 102 -47.94 -7.27 11.99
C SER A 102 -46.92 -8.00 12.87
N LYS A 103 -46.96 -7.74 14.19
CA LYS A 103 -46.12 -8.45 15.16
C LYS A 103 -46.28 -9.97 15.04
N ASP A 104 -47.51 -10.48 14.96
CA ASP A 104 -47.81 -11.91 14.74
C ASP A 104 -47.15 -12.50 13.49
N ALA A 105 -47.06 -11.73 12.39
CA ALA A 105 -46.41 -12.18 11.17
C ALA A 105 -44.88 -12.26 11.33
N LEU A 106 -44.27 -11.29 12.00
CA LEU A 106 -42.85 -11.30 12.35
C LEU A 106 -42.51 -12.38 13.39
N GLU A 107 -43.41 -12.67 14.30
CA GLU A 107 -43.26 -13.69 15.34
C GLU A 107 -43.43 -15.11 14.77
N LYS A 108 -44.39 -15.34 13.86
CA LYS A 108 -44.45 -16.57 13.05
C LYS A 108 -43.20 -16.78 12.20
N ALA A 109 -42.68 -15.72 11.55
CA ALA A 109 -41.45 -15.80 10.76
C ALA A 109 -40.23 -16.15 11.63
N ARG A 110 -40.15 -15.61 12.86
CA ARG A 110 -39.13 -16.02 13.84
C ARG A 110 -39.32 -17.46 14.30
N LYS A 111 -40.55 -17.91 14.55
CA LYS A 111 -40.83 -19.30 14.99
C LYS A 111 -40.41 -20.32 13.94
N LEU A 112 -40.73 -20.07 12.66
CA LEU A 112 -40.29 -20.88 11.51
C LEU A 112 -38.76 -20.94 11.32
N LEU A 113 -38.04 -19.90 11.76
CA LEU A 113 -36.56 -19.87 11.73
C LEU A 113 -35.91 -20.59 12.92
N LEU A 114 -36.64 -20.79 14.03
CA LEU A 114 -36.16 -21.57 15.19
C LEU A 114 -36.58 -23.04 15.15
N GLU A 115 -37.74 -23.38 14.56
CA GLU A 115 -38.22 -24.77 14.43
C GLU A 115 -37.40 -25.63 13.44
N ASN A 116 -36.47 -25.03 12.69
CA ASN A 116 -35.55 -25.74 11.78
C ASN A 116 -34.12 -25.93 12.37
N ARG A 117 -33.95 -25.83 13.70
CA ARG A 117 -32.61 -25.84 14.31
C ARG A 117 -32.17 -27.12 15.02
N ASP A 118 -33.06 -28.10 15.16
CA ASP A 118 -32.76 -29.43 15.70
C ASP A 118 -33.51 -30.51 14.90
N GLU A 119 -32.79 -31.29 14.10
CA GLU A 119 -33.00 -32.70 13.69
C GLU A 119 -31.85 -33.07 12.69
N PRO A 120 -31.39 -34.34 12.62
CA PRO A 120 -30.09 -34.68 12.04
C PRO A 120 -30.10 -34.88 10.52
N VAL A 121 -28.98 -34.52 9.86
CA VAL A 121 -28.77 -34.73 8.42
C VAL A 121 -28.71 -36.22 8.08
N GLN A 122 -29.79 -36.75 7.54
CA GLN A 122 -29.78 -38.05 6.85
C GLN A 122 -29.32 -37.90 5.39
N LYS A 123 -28.62 -38.93 4.88
CA LYS A 123 -28.21 -39.03 3.47
C LYS A 123 -29.40 -39.38 2.59
N THR A 124 -29.50 -38.78 1.40
CA THR A 124 -30.28 -39.35 0.29
C THR A 124 -29.53 -39.14 -1.04
N GLN A 125 -29.68 -40.10 -1.94
CA GLN A 125 -28.96 -40.22 -3.21
C GLN A 125 -29.74 -39.64 -4.41
N GLU A 126 -28.98 -39.35 -5.48
CA GLU A 126 -29.31 -39.59 -6.91
C GLU A 126 -30.69 -39.18 -7.48
N SER A 127 -30.68 -38.31 -8.49
CA SER A 127 -31.05 -38.73 -9.86
C SER A 127 -30.79 -37.65 -10.91
N GLU A 128 -30.41 -38.15 -12.06
CA GLU A 128 -29.82 -37.53 -13.23
C GLU A 128 -30.83 -36.86 -14.17
N THR A 129 -30.34 -35.96 -15.02
CA THR A 129 -30.60 -36.01 -16.48
C THR A 129 -29.54 -35.20 -17.22
N GLY A 130 -28.79 -35.85 -18.13
CA GLY A 130 -27.94 -35.18 -19.14
C GLY A 130 -28.76 -34.69 -20.34
N PRO A 131 -28.16 -34.32 -21.50
CA PRO A 131 -27.02 -35.04 -22.11
C PRO A 131 -25.88 -34.21 -22.77
N PHE A 132 -24.65 -34.77 -22.74
CA PHE A 132 -23.56 -34.67 -23.75
C PHE A 132 -22.99 -33.26 -24.16
N SER A 133 -21.72 -33.08 -24.56
CA SER A 133 -20.70 -34.01 -25.07
C SER A 133 -19.26 -33.60 -24.69
N THR A 134 -18.38 -34.59 -24.50
CA THR A 134 -16.89 -34.50 -24.58
C THR A 134 -16.45 -34.83 -26.04
N PRO A 135 -15.19 -35.19 -26.43
CA PRO A 135 -13.86 -35.27 -25.78
C PRO A 135 -12.78 -34.52 -26.66
N PRO A 136 -11.44 -34.82 -26.71
CA PRO A 136 -10.62 -35.80 -25.98
C PRO A 136 -9.26 -35.32 -25.42
N SER A 137 -8.59 -36.26 -24.73
CA SER A 137 -7.21 -36.15 -24.21
C SER A 137 -6.32 -37.30 -24.72
N VAL A 138 -5.09 -36.98 -25.14
CA VAL A 138 -3.94 -37.88 -25.45
C VAL A 138 -2.69 -36.98 -25.67
N ILE A 139 -1.42 -37.36 -25.46
CA ILE A 139 -0.76 -38.61 -24.97
C ILE A 139 0.00 -38.28 -23.65
N ARG A 140 0.51 -39.31 -22.93
CA ARG A 140 1.40 -39.22 -21.76
C ARG A 140 2.69 -39.98 -22.06
N GLU A 141 3.87 -39.37 -21.90
CA GLU A 141 5.17 -40.10 -21.88
C GLU A 141 5.98 -39.81 -20.62
N LYS A 142 6.91 -40.73 -20.30
CA LYS A 142 7.66 -40.80 -19.04
C LYS A 142 9.17 -40.73 -19.29
N THR A 143 9.89 -39.89 -18.54
CA THR A 143 11.30 -40.05 -18.12
C THR A 143 11.45 -39.30 -16.78
N SER A 144 11.66 -39.95 -15.62
CA SER A 144 12.82 -40.70 -15.12
C SER A 144 13.96 -39.83 -14.53
N SER A 145 13.78 -39.49 -13.24
CA SER A 145 14.80 -39.28 -12.18
C SER A 145 15.81 -38.11 -12.25
N PRO A 146 16.25 -37.57 -11.08
CA PRO A 146 17.03 -36.34 -10.98
C PRO A 146 18.55 -36.56 -10.89
N PHE A 147 19.33 -35.57 -11.35
CA PHE A 147 20.78 -35.53 -11.12
C PHE A 147 21.12 -34.71 -9.86
N THR A 148 21.70 -35.39 -8.88
CA THR A 148 22.37 -34.78 -7.71
C THR A 148 23.81 -34.46 -8.08
N ILE A 149 24.30 -33.25 -7.79
CA ILE A 149 25.74 -32.95 -7.72
C ILE A 149 26.05 -32.24 -6.41
N ALA A 150 27.11 -32.69 -5.75
CA ALA A 150 27.47 -32.36 -4.38
C ALA A 150 28.28 -31.06 -4.24
N THR A 151 28.28 -30.53 -3.03
CA THR A 151 29.26 -29.57 -2.51
C THR A 151 30.67 -30.16 -2.43
N PRO A 152 31.71 -29.33 -2.59
CA PRO A 152 32.99 -29.54 -1.92
C PRO A 152 33.31 -28.40 -0.91
N THR A 153 34.07 -28.75 0.12
CA THR A 153 34.35 -27.88 1.28
C THR A 153 35.86 -27.60 1.41
N LYS A 154 36.21 -26.32 1.59
CA LYS A 154 37.44 -25.75 2.18
C LYS A 154 38.83 -25.87 1.48
N GLU A 155 39.39 -24.67 1.29
CA GLU A 155 40.76 -24.23 1.66
C GLU A 155 42.01 -24.79 0.97
N LYS A 156 42.67 -23.91 0.19
CA LYS A 156 44.05 -23.48 0.52
C LYS A 156 44.31 -22.04 0.07
N LYS A 157 45.20 -21.35 0.80
CA LYS A 157 45.64 -19.97 0.53
C LYS A 157 46.72 -19.95 -0.55
N GLU A 158 46.73 -18.91 -1.37
CA GLU A 158 47.99 -18.32 -1.84
C GLU A 158 47.84 -16.82 -2.04
N GLN A 159 48.88 -16.07 -1.70
CA GLN A 159 48.95 -14.60 -1.81
C GLN A 159 49.76 -14.24 -3.05
N LEU A 160 49.32 -13.29 -3.88
CA LEU A 160 50.24 -12.30 -4.44
C LEU A 160 49.56 -11.04 -5.00
N SER A 161 50.11 -9.89 -4.59
CA SER A 161 50.20 -8.59 -5.30
C SER A 161 49.02 -8.07 -6.14
N SER A 162 48.46 -6.94 -5.70
CA SER A 162 47.90 -5.90 -6.58
C SER A 162 48.92 -5.45 -7.63
N PRO A 163 48.50 -4.92 -8.80
CA PRO A 163 48.48 -3.46 -8.86
C PRO A 163 47.45 -2.79 -9.81
N ARG A 164 47.26 -1.50 -9.55
CA ARG A 164 46.91 -0.41 -10.49
C ARG A 164 45.49 -0.35 -11.08
N VAL A 165 44.72 0.55 -10.46
CA VAL A 165 43.78 1.46 -11.14
C VAL A 165 44.35 1.96 -12.47
N LYS A 166 43.65 1.71 -13.57
CA LYS A 166 43.76 2.51 -14.80
C LYS A 166 42.37 3.08 -15.14
N LYS A 167 42.32 4.41 -15.25
CA LYS A 167 41.17 5.11 -15.84
C LYS A 167 40.99 4.62 -17.28
N GLN A 168 39.82 4.09 -17.63
CA GLN A 168 39.35 4.09 -19.02
C GLN A 168 38.30 5.19 -19.17
N LYS A 169 38.79 6.32 -19.67
CA LYS A 169 38.00 7.41 -20.23
C LYS A 169 37.86 7.12 -21.74
N GLU A 170 36.74 7.53 -22.34
CA GLU A 170 36.53 7.61 -23.80
C GLU A 170 36.73 6.31 -24.63
N ARG A 171 35.62 5.59 -24.85
CA ARG A 171 35.33 5.06 -26.19
C ARG A 171 33.83 4.88 -26.39
N ASN A 172 33.23 5.80 -27.15
CA ASN A 172 31.98 5.64 -27.91
C ASN A 172 31.77 6.87 -28.81
N GLN A 173 32.68 7.07 -29.76
CA GLN A 173 32.31 7.64 -31.05
C GLN A 173 31.92 6.47 -31.97
N PRO A 174 30.89 6.59 -32.80
CA PRO A 174 30.57 5.55 -33.77
C PRO A 174 31.65 5.52 -34.86
N GLN A 175 32.41 4.43 -34.94
CA GLN A 175 33.25 4.16 -36.11
C GLN A 175 32.32 3.90 -37.31
N LYS A 176 32.53 4.63 -38.40
CA LYS A 176 32.00 4.28 -39.72
C LYS A 176 32.80 3.10 -40.25
N ASP A 177 32.30 1.88 -40.04
CA ASP A 177 32.67 0.75 -40.87
C ASP A 177 31.58 0.58 -41.93
N SER A 178 31.97 0.75 -43.19
CA SER A 178 31.07 0.78 -44.34
C SER A 178 30.79 -0.64 -44.84
N GLN A 179 29.61 -1.16 -44.48
CA GLN A 179 29.01 -2.33 -45.08
C GLN A 179 27.50 -2.05 -45.18
N GLU A 180 26.96 -1.98 -46.40
CA GLU A 180 25.56 -1.62 -46.65
C GLU A 180 24.64 -2.81 -46.37
N ASP A 181 24.37 -3.05 -45.09
CA ASP A 181 23.27 -3.93 -44.67
C ASP A 181 21.93 -3.37 -45.17
N GLY A 182 21.08 -4.24 -45.72
CA GLY A 182 19.77 -3.89 -46.28
C GLY A 182 18.87 -3.12 -45.31
N ALA A 183 18.92 -1.78 -45.40
CA ALA A 183 18.24 -0.91 -44.46
C ALA A 183 16.72 -0.94 -44.69
N ILE A 184 15.96 -1.18 -43.61
CA ILE A 184 14.50 -1.01 -43.60
C ILE A 184 14.15 0.42 -44.01
N ASP A 185 13.55 0.59 -45.19
CA ASP A 185 13.05 1.90 -45.64
C ASP A 185 11.69 2.20 -44.98
N THR A 186 11.73 3.06 -43.98
CA THR A 186 10.54 3.53 -43.26
C THR A 186 9.62 4.41 -44.12
N THR A 187 10.18 5.13 -45.09
CA THR A 187 9.44 6.02 -45.99
C THR A 187 8.66 5.19 -47.01
N GLN A 188 9.31 4.22 -47.64
CA GLN A 188 8.65 3.25 -48.52
C GLN A 188 7.55 2.48 -47.77
N ALA A 189 7.80 2.02 -46.55
CA ALA A 189 6.79 1.33 -45.75
C ALA A 189 5.55 2.21 -45.47
N ALA A 190 5.75 3.50 -45.18
CA ALA A 190 4.66 4.45 -44.98
C ALA A 190 3.87 4.68 -46.29
N GLU A 191 4.54 4.80 -47.43
CA GLU A 191 3.89 4.95 -48.73
C GLU A 191 3.09 3.72 -49.14
N GLU A 192 3.66 2.52 -49.02
CA GLU A 192 2.98 1.26 -49.32
C GLU A 192 1.74 1.06 -48.43
N PHE A 193 1.83 1.44 -47.16
CA PHE A 193 0.71 1.46 -46.25
C PHE A 193 -0.40 2.42 -46.72
N ARG A 194 -0.06 3.67 -47.07
CA ARG A 194 -1.02 4.64 -47.62
C ARG A 194 -1.67 4.15 -48.91
N LYS A 195 -0.89 3.54 -49.83
CA LYS A 195 -1.38 2.97 -51.11
C LYS A 195 -2.42 1.84 -50.89
N ARG A 196 -2.42 1.19 -49.73
CA ARG A 196 -3.33 0.09 -49.37
C ARG A 196 -4.54 0.51 -48.53
N ILE A 197 -4.71 1.81 -48.23
CA ILE A 197 -5.81 2.35 -47.42
C ILE A 197 -6.53 3.45 -48.19
N ALA A 198 -7.87 3.49 -48.09
CA ALA A 198 -8.66 4.56 -48.70
C ALA A 198 -8.29 5.93 -48.09
N PRO A 199 -8.03 6.99 -48.89
CA PRO A 199 -7.59 8.28 -48.37
C PRO A 199 -8.50 8.88 -47.29
N SER A 200 -9.82 8.68 -47.38
CA SER A 200 -10.81 9.12 -46.41
C SER A 200 -10.75 8.43 -45.04
N LYS A 201 -9.94 7.38 -44.90
CA LYS A 201 -9.69 6.64 -43.65
C LYS A 201 -8.21 6.58 -43.27
N ALA A 202 -7.35 7.33 -43.97
CA ALA A 202 -5.92 7.35 -43.65
C ALA A 202 -5.70 7.98 -42.25
N PRO A 203 -4.90 7.35 -41.38
CA PRO A 203 -4.54 7.94 -40.08
C PRO A 203 -3.58 9.13 -40.27
N THR A 204 -3.41 9.93 -39.21
CA THR A 204 -2.48 11.07 -39.22
C THR A 204 -1.03 10.63 -39.43
N GLN A 205 -0.19 11.55 -39.89
CA GLN A 205 1.24 11.26 -40.10
C GLN A 205 1.94 10.88 -38.78
N GLU A 206 1.61 11.57 -37.69
CA GLU A 206 2.15 11.28 -36.37
C GLU A 206 1.81 9.87 -35.87
N TRP A 207 0.61 9.36 -36.21
CA TRP A 207 0.21 7.98 -35.92
C TRP A 207 1.08 6.98 -36.68
N ILE A 208 1.36 7.26 -37.97
CA ILE A 208 2.24 6.45 -38.81
C ILE A 208 3.65 6.42 -38.21
N ASP A 209 4.23 7.59 -37.92
CA ASP A 209 5.61 7.71 -37.44
C ASP A 209 5.81 7.04 -36.07
N ASN A 210 4.92 7.31 -35.11
CA ASN A 210 4.96 6.67 -33.77
C ASN A 210 4.90 5.13 -33.85
N HIS A 211 4.11 4.58 -34.76
CA HIS A 211 3.98 3.13 -34.88
C HIS A 211 5.10 2.51 -35.69
N ILE A 212 5.60 3.16 -36.75
CA ILE A 212 6.78 2.71 -37.50
C ILE A 212 7.98 2.63 -36.57
N GLU A 213 8.27 3.65 -35.78
CA GLU A 213 9.37 3.67 -34.81
C GLU A 213 9.36 2.42 -33.89
N GLN A 214 8.19 2.12 -33.30
CA GLN A 214 8.03 0.98 -32.39
C GLN A 214 7.97 -0.38 -33.12
N ILE A 215 7.48 -0.44 -34.37
CA ILE A 215 7.54 -1.64 -35.22
C ILE A 215 8.98 -1.96 -35.59
N VAL A 216 9.74 -0.97 -36.06
CA VAL A 216 11.13 -1.10 -36.48
C VAL A 216 12.01 -1.50 -35.30
N TRP A 217 11.83 -0.89 -34.13
CA TRP A 217 12.50 -1.32 -32.90
C TRP A 217 12.26 -2.81 -32.63
N LYS A 218 10.98 -3.21 -32.56
CA LYS A 218 10.59 -4.61 -32.32
C LYS A 218 11.23 -5.54 -33.35
N ILE A 219 11.18 -5.20 -34.65
CA ILE A 219 11.72 -6.03 -35.74
C ILE A 219 13.25 -6.16 -35.62
N LYS A 220 13.98 -5.04 -35.51
CA LYS A 220 15.46 -5.06 -35.40
C LYS A 220 15.93 -5.79 -34.16
N ALA A 221 15.31 -5.55 -32.99
CA ALA A 221 15.64 -6.26 -31.75
C ALA A 221 15.32 -7.77 -31.83
N THR A 222 14.24 -8.15 -32.53
CA THR A 222 13.88 -9.57 -32.75
C THR A 222 14.87 -10.25 -33.70
N ALA A 223 15.20 -9.61 -34.83
CA ALA A 223 16.21 -10.08 -35.79
C ALA A 223 17.55 -10.32 -35.10
N GLN A 224 18.07 -9.32 -34.39
CA GLN A 224 19.35 -9.42 -33.67
C GLN A 224 19.33 -10.52 -32.60
N LYS A 225 18.25 -10.63 -31.81
CA LYS A 225 18.18 -11.60 -30.71
C LYS A 225 18.04 -13.05 -31.19
N PHE A 226 17.40 -13.27 -32.33
CA PHE A 226 17.07 -14.59 -32.86
C PHE A 226 17.68 -14.88 -34.23
N GLN A 227 18.82 -14.23 -34.55
CA GLN A 227 19.55 -14.35 -35.83
C GLN A 227 19.90 -15.79 -36.25
N LYS A 228 19.90 -16.76 -35.33
CA LYS A 228 20.16 -18.19 -35.60
C LYS A 228 18.91 -19.01 -35.94
N ILE A 229 17.72 -18.43 -35.79
CA ILE A 229 16.41 -19.11 -35.89
C ILE A 229 15.52 -18.41 -36.93
N LEU A 230 15.61 -17.08 -36.99
CA LEU A 230 14.93 -16.29 -38.01
C LEU A 230 15.69 -16.37 -39.33
N LYS A 231 14.92 -16.29 -40.42
CA LYS A 231 15.46 -16.07 -41.76
C LYS A 231 16.11 -14.69 -41.85
N GLU A 232 17.07 -14.56 -42.76
CA GLU A 232 17.75 -13.30 -43.10
C GLU A 232 16.76 -12.22 -43.59
N ASP A 233 15.64 -12.62 -44.21
CA ASP A 233 14.58 -11.75 -44.75
C ASP A 233 13.55 -11.24 -43.70
N TYR A 234 13.73 -11.53 -42.41
CA TYR A 234 12.76 -11.12 -41.38
C TYR A 234 12.60 -9.59 -41.28
N ALA A 235 13.70 -8.85 -41.46
CA ALA A 235 13.80 -7.42 -41.18
C ALA A 235 13.60 -6.55 -42.44
N THR A 236 12.49 -6.72 -43.14
CA THR A 236 12.18 -6.01 -44.41
C THR A 236 11.17 -4.87 -44.27
N THR A 237 11.17 -3.96 -45.24
CA THR A 237 10.14 -2.94 -45.47
C THR A 237 8.73 -3.55 -45.47
N GLN A 238 8.53 -4.69 -46.16
CA GLN A 238 7.25 -5.39 -46.20
C GLN A 238 6.79 -5.83 -44.80
N THR A 239 7.66 -6.39 -43.96
CA THR A 239 7.33 -6.76 -42.57
C THR A 239 6.89 -5.54 -41.74
N VAL A 240 7.43 -4.34 -42.02
CA VAL A 240 6.95 -3.08 -41.41
C VAL A 240 5.55 -2.73 -41.91
N THR A 241 5.36 -2.66 -43.23
CA THR A 241 4.07 -2.36 -43.89
C THR A 241 2.95 -3.27 -43.35
N GLU A 242 3.19 -4.57 -43.27
CA GLU A 242 2.22 -5.55 -42.76
C GLU A 242 1.91 -5.36 -41.27
N ASN A 243 2.91 -5.03 -40.45
CA ASN A 243 2.68 -4.71 -39.05
C ASN A 243 1.89 -3.41 -38.88
N LEU A 244 2.11 -2.42 -39.74
CA LEU A 244 1.39 -1.14 -39.70
C LEU A 244 -0.08 -1.33 -40.14
N LEU A 245 -0.34 -2.10 -41.21
CA LEU A 245 -1.69 -2.52 -41.61
C LEU A 245 -2.42 -3.27 -40.48
N ARG A 246 -1.73 -4.17 -39.79
CA ARG A 246 -2.31 -4.91 -38.65
C ARG A 246 -2.62 -4.00 -37.46
N ARG A 247 -1.81 -2.97 -37.20
CA ARG A 247 -2.12 -1.95 -36.17
C ARG A 247 -3.32 -1.10 -36.57
N TYR A 248 -3.35 -0.64 -37.81
CA TYR A 248 -4.44 0.17 -38.36
C TYR A 248 -5.77 -0.58 -38.27
N LYS A 249 -5.82 -1.85 -38.72
CA LYS A 249 -7.02 -2.67 -38.57
C LYS A 249 -7.44 -2.73 -37.10
N ARG A 250 -6.52 -3.13 -36.21
CA ARG A 250 -6.83 -3.35 -34.79
C ARG A 250 -7.32 -2.09 -34.07
N GLU A 251 -6.69 -0.94 -34.29
CA GLU A 251 -7.03 0.29 -33.55
C GLU A 251 -8.12 1.11 -34.24
N VAL A 252 -8.04 1.29 -35.57
CA VAL A 252 -8.91 2.19 -36.34
C VAL A 252 -10.15 1.46 -36.88
N SER A 253 -10.02 0.24 -37.39
CA SER A 253 -11.18 -0.52 -37.90
C SER A 253 -11.93 -1.27 -36.79
N ASP A 254 -11.20 -1.94 -35.90
CA ASP A 254 -11.76 -2.82 -34.86
C ASP A 254 -11.95 -2.09 -33.50
N GLY A 255 -11.42 -0.87 -33.35
CA GLY A 255 -11.57 -0.04 -32.13
C GLY A 255 -10.78 -0.51 -30.90
N GLU A 256 -9.86 -1.48 -31.03
CA GLU A 256 -9.11 -2.04 -29.91
C GLU A 256 -7.97 -1.11 -29.44
N ARG A 257 -8.30 -0.21 -28.51
CA ARG A 257 -7.34 0.68 -27.86
C ARG A 257 -6.32 -0.04 -26.97
N SER A 258 -5.08 0.43 -26.99
CA SER A 258 -3.96 -0.08 -26.17
C SER A 258 -4.12 0.25 -24.67
N ALA A 259 -3.20 -0.22 -23.83
CA ALA A 259 -3.26 0.06 -22.40
C ALA A 259 -3.00 1.54 -22.11
N LEU A 260 -1.94 2.11 -22.68
CA LEU A 260 -1.64 3.53 -22.52
C LEU A 260 -2.68 4.41 -23.21
N LYS A 261 -3.27 4.00 -24.35
CA LYS A 261 -4.35 4.77 -25.00
C LYS A 261 -5.55 4.95 -24.07
N LYS A 262 -6.08 3.86 -23.51
CA LYS A 262 -7.18 3.94 -22.54
C LYS A 262 -6.84 4.76 -21.28
N ILE A 263 -5.62 4.67 -20.78
CA ILE A 263 -5.19 5.41 -19.59
C ILE A 263 -5.11 6.92 -19.86
N ILE A 264 -4.50 7.33 -20.98
CA ILE A 264 -4.31 8.75 -21.34
C ILE A 264 -5.65 9.41 -21.72
N GLU A 265 -6.56 8.66 -22.32
CA GLU A 265 -7.95 9.05 -22.60
C GLU A 265 -8.84 9.05 -21.35
N LYS A 266 -8.32 8.63 -20.17
CA LYS A 266 -9.04 8.48 -18.89
C LYS A 266 -10.17 7.43 -18.86
N ASP A 267 -10.16 6.49 -19.79
CA ASP A 267 -11.09 5.35 -19.90
C ASP A 267 -10.66 4.11 -19.06
N ASP A 268 -9.46 4.12 -18.48
CA ASP A 268 -8.97 3.09 -17.55
C ASP A 268 -7.91 3.67 -16.59
N PHE A 269 -7.60 2.96 -15.50
CA PHE A 269 -6.74 3.47 -14.43
C PHE A 269 -5.26 3.07 -14.57
N ALA A 270 -4.36 4.05 -14.44
CA ALA A 270 -2.92 3.83 -14.35
C ALA A 270 -2.48 2.98 -13.14
N SER A 271 -3.34 2.81 -12.14
CA SER A 271 -3.07 2.03 -10.94
C SER A 271 -3.09 0.52 -11.17
N ARG A 272 -3.60 0.04 -12.31
CA ARG A 272 -3.64 -1.39 -12.67
C ARG A 272 -2.24 -1.95 -12.92
N HIS A 273 -2.11 -3.28 -12.87
CA HIS A 273 -0.86 -3.95 -13.19
C HIS A 273 -0.61 -3.97 -14.71
N LEU A 274 0.43 -3.25 -15.10
CA LEU A 274 0.93 -3.09 -16.46
C LEU A 274 2.31 -3.73 -16.58
N VAL A 275 2.67 -4.16 -17.79
CA VAL A 275 4.07 -4.31 -18.18
C VAL A 275 4.35 -3.34 -19.31
N LEU A 276 5.25 -2.39 -19.06
CA LEU A 276 5.74 -1.43 -20.05
C LEU A 276 7.23 -1.73 -20.29
N PHE A 277 7.82 -1.17 -21.34
CA PHE A 277 9.28 -1.16 -21.49
C PHE A 277 9.85 0.24 -21.48
N VAL A 278 11.10 0.38 -21.04
CA VAL A 278 11.85 1.64 -21.09
C VAL A 278 12.17 1.96 -22.55
N PHE A 279 11.42 2.88 -23.14
CA PHE A 279 11.64 3.36 -24.50
C PHE A 279 12.84 4.31 -24.56
N ALA A 280 12.96 5.22 -23.59
CA ALA A 280 14.12 6.11 -23.48
C ALA A 280 14.37 6.48 -22.01
N LEU A 281 15.60 6.89 -21.71
CA LEU A 281 15.97 7.53 -20.46
C LEU A 281 16.23 9.00 -20.76
N GLY A 282 15.46 9.89 -20.13
CA GLY A 282 15.54 11.32 -20.35
C GLY A 282 16.71 11.96 -19.60
N LYS A 283 17.03 13.20 -19.97
CA LYS A 283 17.75 14.10 -19.06
C LYS A 283 16.79 14.48 -17.92
N GLU A 284 17.36 14.79 -16.74
CA GLU A 284 16.63 15.34 -15.60
C GLU A 284 15.40 14.51 -15.15
N ASN A 285 15.66 13.40 -14.46
CA ASN A 285 14.67 12.70 -13.61
C ASN A 285 13.46 12.06 -14.33
N THR A 286 13.49 11.90 -15.65
CA THR A 286 12.40 11.29 -16.41
C THR A 286 12.85 10.04 -17.17
N ALA A 287 11.93 9.08 -17.30
CA ALA A 287 12.02 8.00 -18.28
C ALA A 287 10.84 8.09 -19.24
N VAL A 288 10.97 7.54 -20.45
CA VAL A 288 9.85 7.32 -21.37
C VAL A 288 9.56 5.83 -21.36
N LEU A 289 8.32 5.46 -21.02
CA LEU A 289 7.84 4.09 -21.06
C LEU A 289 6.89 3.88 -22.25
N SER A 290 6.79 2.65 -22.75
CA SER A 290 5.85 2.28 -23.81
C SER A 290 5.18 0.92 -23.55
N ASP A 291 3.93 0.78 -24.00
CA ASP A 291 3.18 -0.49 -24.05
C ASP A 291 3.32 -1.21 -25.41
N GLY A 292 4.20 -0.70 -26.28
CA GLY A 292 4.40 -1.14 -27.65
C GLY A 292 3.47 -0.46 -28.66
N TRP A 293 2.54 0.40 -28.21
CA TRP A 293 1.63 1.20 -29.05
C TRP A 293 1.88 2.68 -28.88
N TYR A 294 2.00 3.15 -27.63
CA TYR A 294 2.19 4.56 -27.32
C TYR A 294 3.27 4.76 -26.27
N LYS A 295 3.69 6.01 -26.10
CA LYS A 295 4.77 6.44 -25.21
C LYS A 295 4.19 7.32 -24.11
N ILE A 296 4.73 7.24 -22.89
CA ILE A 296 4.35 8.09 -21.76
C ILE A 296 5.57 8.40 -20.90
N HIS A 297 5.64 9.60 -20.31
CA HIS A 297 6.69 9.93 -19.35
C HIS A 297 6.43 9.26 -18.00
N LEU A 298 7.50 8.83 -17.33
CA LEU A 298 7.51 8.43 -15.92
C LEU A 298 8.42 9.39 -15.15
N SER A 299 7.88 9.98 -14.08
CA SER A 299 8.65 10.73 -13.08
C SER A 299 9.44 9.76 -12.19
N LEU A 300 10.76 9.92 -12.12
CA LEU A 300 11.63 9.04 -11.33
C LEU A 300 11.83 9.59 -9.92
N ASP A 301 11.51 8.77 -8.91
CA ASP A 301 11.83 9.05 -7.50
C ASP A 301 13.35 8.90 -7.22
N PRO A 302 13.87 9.34 -6.06
CA PRO A 302 15.31 9.25 -5.75
C PRO A 302 15.89 7.84 -5.85
N ALA A 303 15.11 6.80 -5.52
CA ALA A 303 15.55 5.42 -5.57
C ALA A 303 15.62 4.90 -7.02
N LEU A 304 14.64 5.22 -7.85
CA LEU A 304 14.63 4.93 -9.30
C LEU A 304 15.76 5.66 -10.02
N LYS A 305 16.02 6.94 -9.71
CA LYS A 305 17.18 7.70 -10.25
C LYS A 305 18.50 6.98 -9.99
N ARG A 306 18.70 6.50 -8.75
CA ARG A 306 19.89 5.71 -8.40
C ARG A 306 19.96 4.41 -9.20
N LEU A 307 18.86 3.69 -9.37
CA LEU A 307 18.83 2.45 -10.17
C LEU A 307 19.13 2.70 -11.67
N VAL A 308 18.73 3.85 -12.21
CA VAL A 308 19.11 4.29 -13.57
C VAL A 308 20.60 4.62 -13.64
N ALA A 309 21.13 5.38 -12.67
CA ALA A 309 22.55 5.73 -12.61
C ALA A 309 23.47 4.50 -12.40
N GLU A 310 23.00 3.49 -11.68
CA GLU A 310 23.65 2.18 -11.51
C GLU A 310 23.50 1.25 -12.73
N GLY A 311 22.78 1.67 -13.79
CA GLY A 311 22.53 0.86 -14.98
C GLY A 311 21.58 -0.34 -14.78
N LYS A 312 20.95 -0.45 -13.61
CA LYS A 312 19.98 -1.52 -13.28
C LYS A 312 18.63 -1.31 -13.97
N VAL A 313 18.29 -0.06 -14.29
CA VAL A 313 17.19 0.31 -15.20
C VAL A 313 17.79 0.88 -16.48
N PHE A 314 17.49 0.25 -17.61
CA PHE A 314 18.12 0.55 -18.90
C PHE A 314 17.12 0.47 -20.07
N VAL A 315 17.46 1.11 -21.18
CA VAL A 315 16.63 1.18 -22.39
C VAL A 315 16.38 -0.21 -22.99
N GLY A 316 15.13 -0.50 -23.35
CA GLY A 316 14.66 -1.81 -23.81
C GLY A 316 14.24 -2.78 -22.69
N GLN A 317 14.53 -2.48 -21.42
CA GLN A 317 14.13 -3.33 -20.30
C GLN A 317 12.60 -3.29 -20.09
N LYS A 318 11.97 -4.45 -19.89
CA LYS A 318 10.56 -4.55 -19.49
C LYS A 318 10.43 -4.40 -17.98
N LEU A 319 9.39 -3.68 -17.55
CA LEU A 319 9.10 -3.34 -16.17
C LEU A 319 7.62 -3.65 -15.86
N HIS A 320 7.39 -4.43 -14.81
CA HIS A 320 6.13 -4.47 -14.09
C HIS A 320 5.90 -3.11 -13.42
N LEU A 321 4.68 -2.58 -13.55
CA LEU A 321 4.23 -1.34 -12.94
C LEU A 321 2.85 -1.59 -12.30
N PHE A 322 2.66 -1.19 -11.04
CA PHE A 322 1.37 -1.26 -10.35
C PHE A 322 1.19 -0.03 -9.46
N GLY A 323 -0.04 0.47 -9.31
CA GLY A 323 -0.34 1.57 -8.40
C GLY A 323 0.27 2.90 -8.81
N ALA A 324 0.51 3.10 -10.12
CA ALA A 324 0.94 4.38 -10.65
C ALA A 324 -0.23 5.38 -10.68
N VAL A 325 0.09 6.66 -10.56
CA VAL A 325 -0.86 7.78 -10.65
C VAL A 325 -0.62 8.50 -11.98
N LEU A 326 -1.70 8.82 -12.70
CA LEU A 326 -1.62 9.63 -13.92
C LEU A 326 -1.73 11.12 -13.57
N LYS A 327 -0.67 11.87 -13.82
CA LYS A 327 -0.70 13.34 -13.87
C LYS A 327 -1.15 13.77 -15.26
N ALA A 328 -2.42 14.14 -15.37
CA ALA A 328 -3.02 14.70 -16.59
C ALA A 328 -4.22 15.60 -16.22
N GLY A 329 -4.21 16.87 -16.65
CA GLY A 329 -5.34 17.79 -16.43
C GLY A 329 -6.61 17.29 -17.11
N ASN A 330 -6.56 17.12 -18.43
CA ASN A 330 -7.66 16.60 -19.25
C ASN A 330 -7.38 15.17 -19.73
N ALA A 331 -8.37 14.56 -20.39
CA ALA A 331 -8.12 13.43 -21.29
C ALA A 331 -7.46 13.93 -22.58
N TYR A 332 -6.61 13.12 -23.20
CA TYR A 332 -5.92 13.44 -24.46
C TYR A 332 -5.87 12.20 -25.36
N ASP A 333 -5.73 12.37 -26.68
CA ASP A 333 -5.14 11.29 -27.49
C ASP A 333 -3.66 11.11 -27.06
N PRO A 334 -3.10 9.89 -27.05
CA PRO A 334 -1.72 9.66 -26.65
C PRO A 334 -0.63 10.43 -27.42
N LEU A 335 -0.88 10.81 -28.67
CA LEU A 335 0.06 11.59 -29.48
C LEU A 335 0.02 13.06 -29.04
N ASP A 336 -1.16 13.68 -29.06
CA ASP A 336 -1.41 15.05 -28.60
C ASP A 336 -1.03 15.26 -27.12
N GLY A 337 -1.20 14.23 -26.30
CA GLY A 337 -0.94 14.24 -24.87
C GLY A 337 0.53 14.05 -24.50
N PHE A 338 1.40 13.67 -25.44
CA PHE A 338 2.82 13.42 -25.15
C PHE A 338 3.49 14.70 -24.61
N GLY A 339 4.27 14.57 -23.53
CA GLY A 339 4.81 15.71 -22.78
C GLY A 339 3.81 16.45 -21.86
N LYS A 340 2.49 16.38 -22.11
CA LYS A 340 1.44 16.95 -21.26
C LYS A 340 0.98 16.00 -20.15
N VAL A 341 1.20 14.69 -20.35
CA VAL A 341 0.83 13.63 -19.40
C VAL A 341 2.05 12.87 -18.89
N SER A 342 2.04 12.53 -17.60
CA SER A 342 3.08 11.68 -16.99
C SER A 342 2.51 10.71 -15.97
N LEU A 343 3.23 9.60 -15.76
CA LEU A 343 3.00 8.67 -14.67
C LEU A 343 3.90 9.02 -13.49
N GLU A 344 3.35 8.86 -12.29
CA GLU A 344 4.09 8.86 -11.03
C GLU A 344 4.04 7.46 -10.42
N ALA A 345 5.21 6.95 -10.06
CA ALA A 345 5.34 5.67 -9.37
C ALA A 345 6.65 5.69 -8.55
N GLY A 346 6.60 5.19 -7.32
CA GLY A 346 7.81 5.01 -6.51
C GLY A 346 8.56 3.73 -6.90
N ALA A 347 9.78 3.56 -6.39
CA ALA A 347 10.55 2.35 -6.61
C ALA A 347 9.84 1.07 -6.11
N ASN A 348 8.93 1.10 -5.14
CA ASN A 348 8.14 -0.09 -4.75
C ASN A 348 7.08 -0.49 -5.79
N ASN A 349 6.60 0.46 -6.59
CA ASN A 349 5.60 0.26 -7.64
C ASN A 349 6.17 -0.40 -8.90
N ILE A 350 7.50 -0.56 -9.02
CA ILE A 350 8.19 -0.98 -10.23
C ILE A 350 9.11 -2.20 -9.97
N ARG A 351 9.04 -3.24 -10.81
CA ARG A 351 10.01 -4.36 -10.78
C ARG A 351 10.37 -4.80 -12.20
N PRO A 352 11.60 -5.32 -12.46
CA PRO A 352 11.93 -5.90 -13.76
C PRO A 352 10.97 -7.03 -14.14
N ALA A 353 10.49 -7.04 -15.38
CA ALA A 353 9.66 -8.09 -15.94
C ALA A 353 10.48 -9.04 -16.81
N GLU A 354 10.01 -10.27 -16.95
CA GLU A 354 10.62 -11.25 -17.85
C GLU A 354 10.64 -10.74 -19.30
N TRP A 355 11.72 -11.00 -20.03
CA TRP A 355 11.91 -10.55 -21.42
C TRP A 355 10.75 -10.98 -22.35
N SER A 356 10.14 -12.15 -22.10
CA SER A 356 9.04 -12.70 -22.91
C SER A 356 7.68 -12.06 -22.59
N ARG A 357 7.53 -11.45 -21.39
CA ARG A 357 6.24 -11.00 -20.85
C ARG A 357 5.55 -10.01 -21.79
N ARG A 358 4.26 -10.23 -22.06
CA ARG A 358 3.45 -9.39 -22.96
C ARG A 358 3.29 -7.98 -22.39
N LEU A 359 3.47 -6.97 -23.22
CA LEU A 359 3.27 -5.55 -22.87
C LEU A 359 1.77 -5.22 -22.66
N GLY A 360 1.49 -4.18 -21.88
CA GLY A 360 0.15 -3.73 -21.49
C GLY A 360 -0.38 -4.44 -20.24
N TYR A 361 -1.71 -4.51 -20.10
CA TYR A 361 -2.38 -5.11 -18.94
C TYR A 361 -1.99 -6.57 -18.69
N GLN A 362 -1.80 -6.91 -17.42
CA GLN A 362 -1.51 -8.27 -16.98
C GLN A 362 -2.76 -8.97 -16.44
N LYS A 363 -2.83 -10.30 -16.62
CA LYS A 363 -3.89 -11.14 -16.03
C LYS A 363 -3.75 -11.24 -14.50
N GLU A 364 -2.53 -11.45 -14.02
CA GLU A 364 -2.21 -11.36 -12.60
C GLU A 364 -2.34 -9.92 -12.14
N THR A 365 -3.11 -9.64 -11.10
CA THR A 365 -3.40 -8.28 -10.65
C THR A 365 -2.27 -7.64 -9.85
N LEU A 366 -1.39 -8.43 -9.21
CA LEU A 366 -0.33 -7.95 -8.30
C LEU A 366 0.93 -8.83 -8.38
N PHE A 367 2.09 -8.25 -8.70
CA PHE A 367 3.39 -8.91 -8.61
C PHE A 367 3.92 -8.92 -7.16
N GLU A 368 4.74 -9.90 -6.81
CA GLU A 368 5.32 -9.99 -5.46
C GLU A 368 6.60 -9.16 -5.32
N VAL A 369 6.74 -8.47 -4.19
CA VAL A 369 7.93 -7.73 -3.79
C VAL A 369 8.60 -8.46 -2.63
N ALA A 370 9.91 -8.71 -2.75
CA ALA A 370 10.71 -9.24 -1.65
C ALA A 370 10.86 -8.17 -0.55
N LEU A 371 10.65 -8.55 0.72
CA LEU A 371 10.61 -7.60 1.83
C LEU A 371 11.89 -6.75 1.95
N GLY A 372 13.07 -7.37 1.82
CA GLY A 372 14.37 -6.66 1.80
C GLY A 372 14.62 -5.72 0.60
N SER A 373 13.72 -5.70 -0.38
CA SER A 373 13.74 -4.75 -1.51
C SER A 373 12.76 -3.59 -1.35
N VAL A 374 12.03 -3.53 -0.23
CA VAL A 374 11.08 -2.45 0.05
C VAL A 374 11.84 -1.19 0.45
N VAL A 375 11.61 -0.10 -0.28
CA VAL A 375 12.25 1.19 -0.06
C VAL A 375 11.32 2.08 0.79
N PRO A 376 11.78 2.65 1.92
CA PRO A 376 11.02 3.61 2.71
C PRO A 376 10.56 4.83 1.89
N GLY A 377 9.34 5.31 2.11
CA GLY A 377 8.73 6.50 1.50
C GLY A 377 8.42 6.39 0.00
N SER A 378 8.72 5.25 -0.63
CA SER A 378 8.87 5.13 -2.08
C SER A 378 7.69 4.38 -2.73
N GLY A 379 6.50 4.96 -2.62
CA GLY A 379 5.28 4.42 -3.22
C GLY A 379 4.73 3.15 -2.55
N ILE A 380 3.76 2.51 -3.21
CA ILE A 380 2.99 1.38 -2.65
C ILE A 380 3.66 0.04 -2.99
N VAL A 381 3.75 -0.85 -2.01
CA VAL A 381 4.14 -2.26 -2.20
C VAL A 381 2.90 -3.06 -2.63
N PRO A 382 2.87 -3.67 -3.83
CA PRO A 382 1.66 -4.32 -4.36
C PRO A 382 1.26 -5.57 -3.56
N LYS A 383 2.23 -6.45 -3.30
CA LYS A 383 2.05 -7.73 -2.61
C LYS A 383 3.37 -8.15 -1.96
N VAL A 384 3.36 -8.51 -0.69
CA VAL A 384 4.52 -9.09 0.01
C VAL A 384 4.09 -10.29 0.83
N ARG A 385 4.86 -11.38 0.82
CA ARG A 385 4.66 -12.53 1.72
C ARG A 385 5.59 -12.39 2.91
N VAL A 386 5.00 -12.28 4.10
CA VAL A 386 5.70 -12.15 5.37
C VAL A 386 5.38 -13.33 6.30
N LEU A 387 6.18 -13.44 7.35
CA LEU A 387 6.01 -14.40 8.44
C LEU A 387 6.02 -13.58 9.74
N VAL A 388 5.03 -13.78 10.61
CA VAL A 388 4.86 -13.00 11.84
C VAL A 388 5.87 -13.49 12.89
N GLU A 389 6.87 -12.65 13.21
CA GLU A 389 7.88 -12.93 14.24
C GLU A 389 7.30 -12.67 15.64
N THR A 390 6.55 -11.58 15.82
CA THR A 390 5.89 -11.21 17.08
C THR A 390 4.67 -10.36 16.77
N ALA A 391 3.49 -10.76 17.23
CA ALA A 391 2.34 -9.87 17.30
C ALA A 391 2.25 -9.28 18.71
N TYR A 392 2.02 -7.97 18.80
CA TYR A 392 1.84 -7.28 20.07
C TYR A 392 0.34 -7.23 20.41
N PRO A 393 -0.03 -7.05 21.70
CA PRO A 393 -1.41 -6.72 22.06
C PRO A 393 -1.92 -5.53 21.25
N VAL A 394 -3.23 -5.48 21.00
CA VAL A 394 -3.85 -4.29 20.40
C VAL A 394 -3.71 -3.14 21.40
N VAL A 395 -3.22 -2.01 20.89
CA VAL A 395 -3.06 -0.77 21.66
C VAL A 395 -3.95 0.30 21.07
N TYR A 396 -4.24 1.32 21.83
CA TYR A 396 -5.20 2.36 21.48
C TYR A 396 -4.49 3.71 21.43
N LEU A 397 -4.47 4.33 20.25
CA LEU A 397 -4.05 5.72 20.13
C LEU A 397 -5.21 6.61 20.55
N LEU A 398 -5.00 7.38 21.61
CA LEU A 398 -5.86 8.51 21.94
C LEU A 398 -5.42 9.71 21.12
N LYS A 399 -6.27 10.22 20.23
CA LYS A 399 -6.03 11.50 19.55
C LYS A 399 -6.71 12.63 20.31
N THR A 400 -5.98 13.73 20.47
CA THR A 400 -6.48 14.99 21.00
C THR A 400 -6.43 16.06 19.91
N ARG A 401 -7.27 17.11 20.00
CA ARG A 401 -7.30 18.22 19.04
C ARG A 401 -5.94 18.94 18.87
N GLY A 402 -5.07 18.86 19.89
CA GLY A 402 -3.68 19.36 19.86
C GLY A 402 -2.64 18.41 19.25
N GLY A 403 -3.05 17.30 18.63
CA GLY A 403 -2.16 16.35 17.92
C GLY A 403 -1.26 15.47 18.81
N LYS A 404 -1.05 15.84 20.06
CA LYS A 404 -0.28 15.06 21.05
C LYS A 404 -1.13 13.92 21.60
N GLY A 405 -1.13 12.81 20.87
CA GLY A 405 -1.75 11.55 21.27
C GLY A 405 -0.80 10.59 22.00
N GLY A 406 -1.35 9.80 22.93
CA GLY A 406 -0.64 8.72 23.61
C GLY A 406 -1.09 7.35 23.11
N LEU A 407 -0.19 6.35 23.15
CA LEU A 407 -0.56 4.94 23.03
C LEU A 407 -0.87 4.38 24.42
N TYR A 408 -2.07 3.81 24.55
CA TYR A 408 -2.62 3.23 25.77
C TYR A 408 -2.92 1.74 25.56
N THR A 409 -2.80 0.92 26.60
CA THR A 409 -3.42 -0.41 26.64
C THR A 409 -4.93 -0.32 26.94
N GLU A 410 -5.64 -1.43 26.80
CA GLU A 410 -7.05 -1.54 27.21
C GLU A 410 -7.23 -1.19 28.70
N GLU A 411 -6.44 -1.82 29.57
CA GLU A 411 -6.44 -1.57 31.03
C GLU A 411 -6.10 -0.11 31.40
N GLU A 412 -5.27 0.58 30.61
CA GLU A 412 -4.98 2.00 30.80
C GLU A 412 -6.15 2.91 30.42
N LEU A 413 -6.97 2.52 29.43
CA LEU A 413 -8.16 3.26 29.05
C LEU A 413 -9.33 3.05 30.03
N ASP A 414 -9.56 1.81 30.47
CA ASP A 414 -10.64 1.46 31.41
C ASP A 414 -10.53 2.19 32.75
N LEU A 415 -9.32 2.61 33.14
CA LEU A 415 -9.08 3.39 34.36
C LEU A 415 -9.13 4.91 34.17
N ARG A 416 -9.32 5.42 32.94
CA ARG A 416 -9.55 6.86 32.74
C ARG A 416 -10.98 7.23 33.16
N PRO A 417 -11.20 8.40 33.79
CA PRO A 417 -12.51 8.82 34.30
C PRO A 417 -13.52 9.23 33.20
N GLY A 418 -13.35 8.76 31.97
CA GLY A 418 -14.10 9.16 30.77
C GLY A 418 -13.20 9.68 29.65
N LEU A 419 -13.76 9.72 28.43
CA LEU A 419 -13.18 10.47 27.32
C LEU A 419 -13.62 11.93 27.41
N GLY A 420 -12.75 12.85 27.01
CA GLY A 420 -13.18 14.21 26.68
C GLY A 420 -13.94 14.24 25.35
N ASP A 421 -14.84 15.20 25.18
CA ASP A 421 -15.70 15.32 23.97
C ASP A 421 -14.91 15.47 22.65
N GLU A 422 -13.64 15.89 22.73
CA GLU A 422 -12.72 16.04 21.59
C GLU A 422 -11.68 14.90 21.45
N GLU A 423 -11.81 13.80 22.21
CA GLU A 423 -10.88 12.67 22.15
C GLU A 423 -11.37 11.55 21.23
N GLU A 424 -10.53 11.09 20.29
CA GLU A 424 -10.80 9.89 19.47
C GLU A 424 -9.90 8.73 19.92
N ILE A 425 -10.49 7.59 20.32
CA ILE A 425 -9.77 6.32 20.44
C ILE A 425 -9.65 5.64 19.07
N VAL A 426 -8.43 5.29 18.66
CA VAL A 426 -8.16 4.49 17.46
C VAL A 426 -7.34 3.25 17.82
N PRO A 427 -7.91 2.03 17.71
CA PRO A 427 -7.13 0.80 17.91
C PRO A 427 -6.07 0.61 16.83
N LEU A 428 -4.95 0.04 17.24
CA LEU A 428 -3.74 -0.20 16.46
C LEU A 428 -3.22 -1.60 16.81
N LEU A 429 -3.20 -2.50 15.82
CA LEU A 429 -2.42 -3.73 15.88
C LEU A 429 -1.00 -3.40 15.39
N ARG A 430 0.02 -3.80 16.16
CA ARG A 430 1.40 -3.86 15.67
C ARG A 430 1.89 -5.30 15.62
N ALA A 431 2.74 -5.62 14.66
CA ALA A 431 3.43 -6.91 14.59
C ALA A 431 4.81 -6.76 13.93
N ARG A 432 5.85 -7.36 14.53
CA ARG A 432 7.12 -7.62 13.84
C ARG A 432 6.92 -8.74 12.83
N VAL A 433 7.33 -8.47 11.59
CA VAL A 433 7.22 -9.40 10.46
C VAL A 433 8.56 -9.52 9.73
N VAL A 434 8.86 -10.71 9.24
CA VAL A 434 10.08 -11.02 8.46
C VAL A 434 9.74 -11.55 7.07
N CYS A 435 10.73 -11.60 6.17
CA CYS A 435 10.55 -12.20 4.84
C CYS A 435 10.16 -13.67 4.98
N ALA A 436 9.02 -14.08 4.43
CA ALA A 436 8.54 -15.46 4.57
C ALA A 436 9.46 -16.52 3.93
N ARG A 437 10.33 -16.12 3.00
CA ARG A 437 11.24 -17.02 2.28
C ARG A 437 12.64 -17.14 2.90
N THR A 438 13.14 -16.08 3.52
CA THR A 438 14.52 -16.02 4.03
C THR A 438 14.62 -15.83 5.55
N GLN A 439 13.50 -15.55 6.22
CA GLN A 439 13.42 -15.11 7.62
C GLN A 439 14.30 -13.88 7.96
N GLN A 440 14.84 -13.20 6.94
CA GLN A 440 15.65 -11.99 7.04
C GLN A 440 14.82 -10.74 6.72
N HIS A 441 15.39 -9.57 7.04
CA HIS A 441 14.76 -8.24 6.93
C HIS A 441 13.50 -8.13 7.81
N ARG A 442 13.65 -7.51 8.98
CA ARG A 442 12.53 -7.23 9.90
C ARG A 442 11.83 -5.95 9.48
N HIS A 443 10.51 -5.95 9.54
CA HIS A 443 9.68 -4.76 9.42
C HIS A 443 8.64 -4.75 10.53
N MET A 444 8.21 -3.56 10.95
CA MET A 444 7.02 -3.38 11.78
C MET A 444 5.80 -3.23 10.87
N LEU A 445 4.82 -4.11 11.01
CA LEU A 445 3.49 -3.95 10.46
C LEU A 445 2.63 -3.19 11.47
N SER A 446 2.06 -2.05 11.05
CA SER A 446 1.15 -1.23 11.87
C SER A 446 -0.19 -1.08 11.16
N VAL A 447 -1.26 -1.56 11.81
CA VAL A 447 -2.61 -1.63 11.25
C VAL A 447 -3.58 -0.85 12.14
N TRP A 448 -3.95 0.34 11.67
CA TRP A 448 -4.98 1.18 12.27
C TRP A 448 -6.38 0.60 12.01
N ARG A 449 -7.23 0.59 13.04
CA ARG A 449 -8.57 -0.03 13.03
C ARG A 449 -8.53 -1.45 12.45
N PRO A 450 -7.75 -2.37 13.06
CA PRO A 450 -7.54 -3.71 12.53
C PRO A 450 -8.86 -4.51 12.56
N PRO A 451 -9.23 -5.23 11.48
CA PRO A 451 -10.33 -6.19 11.51
C PRO A 451 -10.06 -7.31 12.51
N LEU A 452 -11.10 -7.79 13.19
CA LEU A 452 -10.97 -8.84 14.21
C LEU A 452 -10.28 -10.10 13.65
N ASP A 453 -10.71 -10.57 12.48
CA ASP A 453 -10.12 -11.68 11.73
C ASP A 453 -8.59 -11.54 11.54
N LEU A 454 -8.10 -10.31 11.34
CA LEU A 454 -6.66 -10.06 11.19
C LEU A 454 -5.94 -10.13 12.53
N VAL A 455 -6.55 -9.64 13.62
CA VAL A 455 -5.99 -9.74 14.98
C VAL A 455 -5.88 -11.22 15.38
N GLU A 456 -6.91 -12.02 15.13
CA GLU A 456 -6.92 -13.46 15.44
C GLU A 456 -5.93 -14.26 14.58
N GLN A 457 -5.74 -13.90 13.31
CA GLN A 457 -4.84 -14.60 12.39
C GLN A 457 -3.37 -14.14 12.52
N CYS A 458 -3.13 -12.93 13.03
CA CYS A 458 -1.79 -12.38 13.23
C CYS A 458 -1.13 -12.97 14.49
N THR A 459 -0.87 -14.27 14.48
CA THR A 459 -0.12 -14.98 15.52
C THR A 459 1.31 -15.26 15.08
N ALA A 460 2.24 -15.33 16.03
CA ALA A 460 3.63 -15.72 15.75
C ALA A 460 3.71 -17.09 15.03
N GLY A 461 4.56 -17.19 14.00
CA GLY A 461 4.69 -18.38 13.14
C GLY A 461 3.71 -18.44 11.96
N THR A 462 2.72 -17.54 11.88
CA THR A 462 1.78 -17.50 10.75
C THR A 462 2.37 -16.79 9.54
N SER A 463 2.32 -17.42 8.36
CA SER A 463 2.66 -16.76 7.11
C SER A 463 1.46 -16.00 6.55
N ILE A 464 1.65 -14.72 6.24
CA ILE A 464 0.59 -13.83 5.73
C ILE A 464 1.09 -13.15 4.45
N THR A 465 0.29 -13.20 3.38
CA THR A 465 0.45 -12.30 2.23
C THR A 465 -0.33 -11.03 2.49
N LEU A 466 0.36 -9.90 2.44
CA LEU A 466 -0.20 -8.56 2.61
C LEU A 466 -0.25 -7.86 1.26
N PHE A 467 -1.32 -7.12 0.99
CA PHE A 467 -1.55 -6.42 -0.28
C PHE A 467 -1.62 -4.89 -0.10
N CYS A 468 -1.15 -4.16 -1.12
CA CYS A 468 -1.26 -2.70 -1.24
C CYS A 468 -0.80 -1.92 0.01
N LEU A 469 0.45 -2.13 0.44
CA LEU A 469 1.02 -1.47 1.62
C LEU A 469 1.68 -0.11 1.29
N LYS A 470 1.49 0.89 2.16
CA LYS A 470 2.34 2.09 2.25
C LYS A 470 3.56 1.81 3.13
N THR A 471 4.63 2.55 2.89
CA THR A 471 5.86 2.52 3.68
C THR A 471 6.06 3.85 4.41
N ALA A 472 6.71 3.81 5.57
CA ALA A 472 7.13 5.01 6.28
C ALA A 472 8.20 5.80 5.51
N LYS A 473 8.23 7.14 5.65
CA LYS A 473 9.30 7.99 5.10
C LYS A 473 10.68 7.54 5.62
N THR A 474 10.74 7.09 6.87
CA THR A 474 11.94 6.63 7.58
C THR A 474 11.67 5.30 8.30
N GLY A 475 12.70 4.48 8.50
CA GLY A 475 12.58 3.19 9.17
C GLY A 475 11.92 2.09 8.33
N GLN A 476 11.73 0.92 8.95
CA GLN A 476 11.19 -0.30 8.33
C GLN A 476 9.75 -0.55 8.76
N GLU A 477 8.87 0.44 8.59
CA GLU A 477 7.46 0.34 8.95
C GLU A 477 6.54 0.25 7.72
N LEU A 478 5.57 -0.65 7.80
CA LEU A 478 4.57 -0.98 6.79
C LEU A 478 3.17 -0.73 7.37
N GLY A 479 2.30 -0.12 6.58
CA GLY A 479 0.88 -0.01 6.89
C GLY A 479 0.04 -0.22 5.63
N PHE A 480 -1.26 -0.47 5.76
CA PHE A 480 -2.11 -0.59 4.58
C PHE A 480 -2.35 0.77 3.91
N SER A 481 -2.42 0.78 2.57
CA SER A 481 -2.66 2.02 1.83
C SER A 481 -4.10 2.55 1.95
N GLY A 482 -5.05 1.65 2.27
CA GLY A 482 -6.47 1.87 2.52
C GLY A 482 -7.02 0.73 3.40
N LYS A 483 -8.19 0.17 3.08
CA LYS A 483 -8.75 -0.98 3.81
C LYS A 483 -7.74 -2.15 3.84
N PRO A 484 -7.48 -2.77 5.00
CA PRO A 484 -6.60 -3.95 5.10
C PRO A 484 -7.04 -5.07 4.17
N LEU A 485 -6.09 -5.60 3.38
CA LEU A 485 -6.27 -6.73 2.49
C LEU A 485 -5.11 -7.70 2.71
N TRP A 486 -5.42 -8.91 3.15
CA TRP A 486 -4.44 -9.96 3.42
C TRP A 486 -4.96 -11.33 3.00
N LYS A 487 -4.05 -12.29 2.91
CA LYS A 487 -4.36 -13.72 2.83
C LYS A 487 -3.44 -14.47 3.78
N THR A 488 -4.01 -15.12 4.76
CA THR A 488 -3.31 -16.01 5.68
C THR A 488 -3.08 -17.36 5.02
N HIS A 489 -1.92 -17.97 5.24
CA HIS A 489 -1.59 -19.32 4.79
C HIS A 489 -1.54 -20.26 6.01
N PRO A 490 -2.09 -21.48 5.92
CA PRO A 490 -2.16 -22.40 7.07
C PRO A 490 -0.79 -22.96 7.47
N ASP A 491 0.22 -22.81 6.62
CA ASP A 491 1.60 -23.24 6.82
C ASP A 491 2.24 -22.50 8.01
N LYS A 492 2.05 -23.02 9.24
CA LYS A 492 2.83 -22.61 10.40
C LYS A 492 4.28 -23.02 10.18
N THR A 493 5.10 -22.05 9.78
CA THR A 493 6.53 -22.26 9.56
C THR A 493 7.23 -22.13 10.92
N VAL A 494 8.08 -23.10 11.26
CA VAL A 494 8.95 -22.96 12.44
C VAL A 494 9.88 -21.77 12.18
N LEU A 495 9.84 -20.80 13.08
CA LEU A 495 10.67 -19.60 13.03
C LEU A 495 11.98 -19.87 13.76
N ASP A 496 13.05 -20.12 13.00
CA ASP A 496 14.42 -20.20 13.54
C ASP A 496 14.83 -18.91 14.26
N CYS A 497 14.15 -17.79 13.96
CA CYS A 497 14.36 -16.49 14.60
C CYS A 497 13.50 -16.22 15.86
N ILE A 498 12.53 -17.08 16.23
CA ILE A 498 11.80 -16.92 17.51
C ILE A 498 12.70 -17.19 18.72
N GLU A 499 13.72 -18.05 18.58
CA GLU A 499 14.71 -18.37 19.64
C GLU A 499 15.62 -17.18 20.03
N LYS A 500 15.43 -15.99 19.44
CA LYS A 500 16.21 -14.77 19.72
C LYS A 500 15.47 -13.70 20.53
N ARG A 501 14.48 -14.09 21.35
CA ARG A 501 14.05 -13.22 22.46
C ARG A 501 15.04 -13.39 23.61
N HIS A 502 15.56 -12.30 24.14
CA HIS A 502 16.38 -12.37 25.34
C HIS A 502 15.49 -12.74 26.54
N THR A 503 15.60 -14.00 26.96
CA THR A 503 14.89 -14.58 28.12
C THR A 503 15.74 -14.56 29.40
N GLN A 504 16.99 -14.12 29.29
CA GLN A 504 17.93 -13.98 30.40
C GLN A 504 18.70 -12.67 30.26
N ILE A 505 19.24 -12.19 31.38
CA ILE A 505 20.14 -11.04 31.44
C ILE A 505 21.58 -11.55 31.45
N ASP A 506 22.44 -10.94 30.64
CA ASP A 506 23.88 -11.22 30.64
C ASP A 506 24.63 -10.09 31.36
N LYS A 507 25.35 -10.44 32.43
CA LYS A 507 26.32 -9.59 33.12
C LYS A 507 25.78 -8.21 33.56
N ASN A 508 24.59 -8.19 34.17
CA ASN A 508 23.88 -6.98 34.63
C ASN A 508 23.63 -5.92 33.54
N SER A 509 23.76 -6.29 32.27
CA SER A 509 23.64 -5.39 31.13
C SER A 509 22.47 -5.80 30.24
N MET A 510 21.74 -4.81 29.73
CA MET A 510 20.73 -5.02 28.70
C MET A 510 21.19 -4.29 27.44
N GLU A 511 21.05 -4.93 26.28
CA GLU A 511 21.35 -4.30 25.01
C GLU A 511 20.33 -3.19 24.75
N LYS A 512 20.85 -2.01 24.38
CA LYS A 512 20.02 -0.84 24.12
C LYS A 512 19.06 -1.13 22.96
N ASP A 513 17.80 -0.77 23.15
CA ASP A 513 16.72 -0.91 22.16
C ASP A 513 16.34 -2.38 21.82
N ALA A 514 16.95 -3.38 22.47
CA ALA A 514 16.57 -4.79 22.35
C ALA A 514 15.33 -5.12 23.19
N GLU A 515 14.47 -6.02 22.69
CA GLU A 515 13.25 -6.47 23.38
C GLU A 515 13.48 -7.74 24.19
N TYR A 516 13.09 -7.71 25.46
CA TYR A 516 13.22 -8.80 26.42
C TYR A 516 11.87 -9.36 26.84
N THR A 517 11.85 -10.64 27.17
CA THR A 517 10.74 -11.31 27.87
C THR A 517 11.30 -12.01 29.10
N LEU A 518 11.04 -11.48 30.29
CA LEU A 518 11.66 -11.93 31.54
C LEU A 518 10.59 -12.31 32.57
N CYS A 519 10.81 -13.43 33.26
CA CYS A 519 10.08 -13.75 34.49
C CYS A 519 10.82 -13.10 35.66
N LEU A 520 10.13 -12.25 36.43
CA LEU A 520 10.75 -11.45 37.48
C LEU A 520 9.87 -11.37 38.73
N LEU A 521 10.49 -11.42 39.90
CA LEU A 521 9.87 -11.08 41.19
C LEU A 521 9.87 -9.55 41.34
N ALA A 522 8.71 -8.92 41.47
CA ALA A 522 8.62 -7.50 41.81
C ALA A 522 9.04 -7.31 43.28
N LEU A 523 10.04 -6.45 43.52
CA LEU A 523 10.61 -6.21 44.84
C LEU A 523 10.07 -4.94 45.48
N LYS A 524 10.28 -3.79 44.83
CA LYS A 524 9.96 -2.47 45.40
C LYS A 524 9.60 -1.46 44.31
N LYS A 525 8.50 -0.73 44.52
CA LYS A 525 8.16 0.47 43.73
C LYS A 525 8.91 1.69 44.24
N THR A 526 9.40 2.54 43.34
CA THR A 526 9.90 3.88 43.65
C THR A 526 9.24 4.91 42.73
N SER A 527 8.90 6.08 43.28
CA SER A 527 8.35 7.20 42.52
C SER A 527 9.24 8.43 42.70
N GLY A 528 9.55 9.09 41.59
CA GLY A 528 10.45 10.24 41.57
C GLY A 528 9.92 11.40 40.73
N SER A 529 10.78 12.39 40.50
CA SER A 529 10.53 13.49 39.55
C SER A 529 10.48 13.00 38.09
N GLY A 530 11.29 11.98 37.75
CA GLY A 530 11.38 11.43 36.39
C GLY A 530 10.36 10.35 36.01
N GLY A 531 9.52 9.88 36.94
CA GLY A 531 8.54 8.81 36.69
C GLY A 531 8.43 7.80 37.83
N ILE A 532 7.95 6.59 37.51
CA ILE A 532 7.97 5.43 38.40
C ILE A 532 9.04 4.46 37.92
N ALA A 533 9.76 3.82 38.84
CA ALA A 533 10.48 2.60 38.56
C ALA A 533 10.01 1.47 39.46
N VAL A 534 9.96 0.26 38.93
CA VAL A 534 9.77 -0.97 39.73
C VAL A 534 11.08 -1.73 39.68
N PHE A 535 11.65 -1.98 40.85
CA PHE A 535 12.79 -2.89 40.99
C PHE A 535 12.26 -4.31 41.05
N CYS A 536 12.84 -5.16 40.20
CA CYS A 536 12.49 -6.57 40.09
C CYS A 536 13.78 -7.42 40.12
N MET A 537 13.64 -8.72 40.31
CA MET A 537 14.75 -9.68 40.38
C MET A 537 14.47 -10.94 39.54
N ASP A 538 15.49 -11.47 38.88
CA ASP A 538 15.40 -12.71 38.08
C ASP A 538 15.83 -13.98 38.85
N GLU A 539 15.81 -15.15 38.20
CA GLU A 539 16.25 -16.44 38.78
C GLU A 539 17.73 -16.48 39.18
N LYS A 540 18.56 -15.53 38.72
CA LYS A 540 19.99 -15.41 39.01
C LYS A 540 20.27 -14.29 40.03
N GLU A 541 19.25 -13.83 40.74
CA GLU A 541 19.32 -12.72 41.71
C GLU A 541 19.76 -11.37 41.06
N THR A 542 19.67 -11.26 39.73
CA THR A 542 20.03 -10.03 39.01
C THR A 542 18.90 -9.02 39.16
N VAL A 543 19.23 -7.84 39.70
CA VAL A 543 18.28 -6.73 39.86
C VAL A 543 18.05 -6.02 38.53
N VAL A 544 16.79 -5.83 38.18
CA VAL A 544 16.33 -5.04 37.02
C VAL A 544 15.51 -3.85 37.49
N ARG A 545 15.84 -2.66 37.01
CA ARG A 545 15.06 -1.45 37.19
C ARG A 545 14.18 -1.22 35.95
N ILE A 546 12.87 -1.46 36.08
CA ILE A 546 11.90 -1.23 35.01
C ILE A 546 11.28 0.15 35.17
N GLU A 547 11.59 1.07 34.27
CA GLU A 547 11.04 2.42 34.26
C GLU A 547 9.70 2.47 33.52
N PHE A 548 8.65 2.94 34.21
CA PHE A 548 7.31 3.12 33.66
C PHE A 548 7.09 4.57 33.20
N PRO A 549 6.32 4.81 32.11
CA PRO A 549 5.98 6.15 31.65
C PRO A 549 5.30 6.99 32.74
N ALA A 550 5.56 8.30 32.79
CA ALA A 550 5.09 9.18 33.86
C ALA A 550 3.56 9.17 34.10
N ARG A 551 2.77 8.80 33.08
CA ARG A 551 1.29 8.65 33.20
C ARG A 551 0.86 7.58 34.22
N TYR A 552 1.71 6.61 34.55
CA TYR A 552 1.42 5.59 35.55
C TYR A 552 1.43 6.13 37.00
N LYS A 553 1.86 7.38 37.22
CA LYS A 553 2.16 7.95 38.56
C LYS A 553 1.00 7.85 39.56
N ASN A 554 -0.23 7.82 39.07
CA ASN A 554 -1.45 7.77 39.88
C ASN A 554 -2.27 6.48 39.65
N THR A 555 -1.71 5.45 39.00
CA THR A 555 -2.41 4.20 38.63
C THR A 555 -1.75 2.98 39.26
N ASP A 556 -1.69 2.94 40.60
CA ASP A 556 -1.03 1.86 41.36
C ASP A 556 -1.55 0.45 41.05
N ARG A 557 -2.80 0.35 40.58
CA ARG A 557 -3.44 -0.88 40.12
C ARG A 557 -2.83 -1.46 38.84
N LEU A 558 -2.22 -0.62 37.99
CA LEU A 558 -1.53 -1.00 36.76
C LEU A 558 -0.03 -1.26 36.96
N LEU A 559 0.45 -1.27 38.21
CA LEU A 559 1.84 -1.54 38.53
C LEU A 559 1.98 -2.93 39.18
N PRO A 560 3.03 -3.70 38.84
CA PRO A 560 3.38 -4.93 39.53
C PRO A 560 3.35 -4.76 41.06
N ALA A 561 2.64 -5.64 41.76
CA ALA A 561 2.55 -5.58 43.22
C ALA A 561 3.75 -6.27 43.87
N ASP A 562 4.31 -5.62 44.89
CA ASP A 562 5.52 -6.05 45.58
C ASP A 562 5.38 -7.48 46.15
N GLY A 563 6.45 -8.26 46.04
CA GLY A 563 6.49 -9.66 46.44
C GLY A 563 5.69 -10.62 45.54
N ARG A 564 5.26 -10.22 44.34
CA ARG A 564 4.63 -11.12 43.35
C ARG A 564 5.51 -11.32 42.12
N VAL A 565 5.42 -12.51 41.53
CA VAL A 565 6.13 -12.84 40.29
C VAL A 565 5.26 -12.49 39.09
N TYR A 566 5.89 -11.86 38.09
CA TYR A 566 5.27 -11.45 36.83
C TYR A 566 6.18 -11.81 35.67
N VAL A 567 5.59 -12.21 34.54
CA VAL A 567 6.31 -12.24 33.27
C VAL A 567 6.07 -10.94 32.54
N PHE A 568 7.15 -10.17 32.38
CA PHE A 568 7.20 -8.97 31.56
C PHE A 568 7.56 -9.37 30.13
N ARG A 569 6.84 -8.83 29.14
CA ARG A 569 7.03 -9.10 27.71
C ARG A 569 7.24 -7.81 26.96
N ASN A 570 8.15 -7.84 25.99
CA ASN A 570 8.51 -6.71 25.13
C ASN A 570 8.94 -5.46 25.94
N ILE A 571 9.63 -5.65 27.07
CA ILE A 571 10.32 -4.53 27.75
C ILE A 571 11.61 -4.24 26.99
N VAL A 572 11.97 -2.97 26.88
CA VAL A 572 13.06 -2.53 26.00
C VAL A 572 14.29 -2.21 26.82
N GLY A 573 15.43 -2.86 26.55
CA GLY A 573 16.69 -2.58 27.23
C GLY A 573 17.12 -1.13 27.05
N LYS A 574 17.52 -0.46 28.13
CA LYS A 574 18.15 0.87 28.08
C LYS A 574 19.66 0.74 28.07
N LEU A 575 20.33 1.77 27.57
CA LEU A 575 21.79 1.88 27.70
C LEU A 575 22.16 1.80 29.18
N PHE A 576 23.14 0.96 29.50
CA PHE A 576 23.65 0.77 30.85
C PHE A 576 24.20 2.09 31.40
N ASP A 577 23.48 2.69 32.34
CA ASP A 577 23.98 3.80 33.14
C ASP A 577 24.95 3.21 34.18
N GLY A 578 26.24 3.20 33.83
CA GLY A 578 27.32 2.55 34.59
C GLY A 578 27.57 3.12 35.99
N LYS A 579 26.75 4.09 36.41
CA LYS A 579 26.74 4.70 37.74
C LYS A 579 26.34 3.72 38.86
N TYR A 580 25.58 2.66 38.57
CA TYR A 580 25.01 1.78 39.61
C TYR A 580 25.05 0.26 39.34
N ASN A 581 25.51 -0.19 38.16
CA ASN A 581 25.61 -1.63 37.81
C ASN A 581 24.28 -2.43 37.89
N ILE A 582 23.15 -1.76 37.63
CA ILE A 582 21.79 -2.34 37.61
C ILE A 582 21.27 -2.38 36.16
N ALA A 583 20.78 -3.53 35.73
CA ALA A 583 20.13 -3.69 34.43
C ALA A 583 18.87 -2.79 34.36
N THR A 584 18.76 -1.94 33.35
CA THR A 584 17.64 -0.98 33.25
C THR A 584 16.83 -1.21 31.98
N ALA A 585 15.51 -1.26 32.11
CA ALA A 585 14.57 -1.45 31.00
C ALA A 585 13.48 -0.38 30.99
N ALA A 586 12.94 -0.08 29.81
CA ALA A 586 11.75 0.73 29.62
C ALA A 586 10.50 -0.15 29.50
N TYR A 587 9.46 0.18 30.24
CA TYR A 587 8.11 -0.24 29.92
C TYR A 587 7.55 0.71 28.85
N THR A 588 7.17 0.16 27.70
CA THR A 588 6.68 0.91 26.54
C THR A 588 5.20 0.64 26.30
N GLY A 589 4.57 1.38 25.38
CA GLY A 589 3.18 1.10 24.98
C GLY A 589 2.97 -0.28 24.35
N LEU A 590 4.02 -1.00 23.96
CA LEU A 590 3.94 -2.39 23.43
C LEU A 590 4.35 -3.45 24.46
N SER A 591 4.80 -3.01 25.63
CA SER A 591 5.16 -3.88 26.75
C SER A 591 3.89 -4.37 27.44
N SER A 592 3.93 -5.59 27.97
CA SER A 592 2.87 -6.11 28.84
C SER A 592 3.49 -6.87 30.01
N PHE A 593 2.75 -7.05 31.10
CA PHE A 593 3.14 -7.98 32.15
C PHE A 593 1.94 -8.81 32.63
N SER A 594 2.16 -10.05 33.03
CA SER A 594 1.08 -10.92 33.56
C SER A 594 1.60 -11.89 34.61
N SER A 595 0.75 -12.17 35.61
CA SER A 595 0.93 -13.25 36.58
C SER A 595 -0.08 -14.40 36.40
N ARG A 596 -0.93 -14.33 35.36
CA ARG A 596 -2.01 -15.30 35.11
C ARG A 596 -1.84 -16.04 33.79
N THR A 597 -1.57 -15.31 32.72
CA THR A 597 -1.47 -15.85 31.36
C THR A 597 -0.01 -16.19 31.07
N LEU A 598 0.39 -17.41 31.44
CA LEU A 598 1.76 -17.91 31.36
C LEU A 598 1.85 -19.19 30.50
N SER A 599 2.90 -19.27 29.67
CA SER A 599 3.33 -20.49 28.97
C SER A 599 3.80 -21.57 29.95
N LEU A 600 4.11 -22.78 29.45
CA LEU A 600 4.61 -23.86 30.31
C LEU A 600 5.96 -23.50 30.95
N ASP A 601 6.88 -22.95 30.16
CA ASP A 601 8.22 -22.56 30.62
C ASP A 601 8.15 -21.35 31.56
N GLU A 602 7.30 -20.37 31.23
CA GLU A 602 7.03 -19.21 32.07
C GLU A 602 6.45 -19.62 33.45
N LYS A 603 5.61 -20.67 33.50
CA LYS A 603 5.13 -21.24 34.78
C LYS A 603 6.23 -21.92 35.58
N GLN A 604 7.15 -22.64 34.93
CA GLN A 604 8.29 -23.26 35.63
C GLN A 604 9.23 -22.19 36.20
N ALA A 605 9.55 -21.16 35.42
CA ALA A 605 10.34 -20.01 35.85
C ALA A 605 9.68 -19.30 37.04
N ALA A 606 8.38 -19.02 36.95
CA ALA A 606 7.64 -18.37 38.03
C ALA A 606 7.60 -19.21 39.32
N LYS A 607 7.60 -20.54 39.21
CA LYS A 607 7.68 -21.46 40.36
C LYS A 607 9.05 -21.35 41.07
N ARG A 608 10.15 -21.35 40.32
CA ARG A 608 11.52 -21.19 40.90
C ARG A 608 11.69 -19.85 41.60
N LEU A 609 11.19 -18.77 41.00
CA LEU A 609 11.19 -17.43 41.61
C LEU A 609 10.33 -17.38 42.89
N ALA A 610 9.22 -18.13 42.96
CA ALA A 610 8.44 -18.25 44.19
C ALA A 610 9.17 -19.07 45.28
N GLU A 611 9.92 -20.10 44.89
CA GLU A 611 10.79 -20.87 45.80
C GLU A 611 11.95 -20.03 46.35
N LEU A 612 12.63 -19.24 45.50
CA LEU A 612 13.65 -18.24 45.89
C LEU A 612 13.09 -17.13 46.81
N LYS A 613 11.83 -16.73 46.62
CA LYS A 613 11.17 -15.84 47.59
C LYS A 613 11.06 -16.52 48.96
N GLY A 614 10.73 -17.81 49.00
CA GLY A 614 10.60 -18.60 50.23
C GLY A 614 11.90 -18.80 51.01
N SER A 615 13.07 -18.76 50.35
CA SER A 615 14.38 -18.92 51.02
C SER A 615 14.91 -17.65 51.69
N GLY A 616 14.26 -16.50 51.50
CA GLY A 616 14.63 -15.23 52.16
C GLY A 616 15.69 -14.38 51.44
N SER A 617 16.37 -14.89 50.41
CA SER A 617 17.45 -14.18 49.68
C SER A 617 17.01 -12.79 49.18
N HIS A 618 15.77 -12.66 48.73
CA HIS A 618 15.18 -11.40 48.29
C HIS A 618 15.21 -10.26 49.35
N THR A 619 15.33 -10.58 50.65
CA THR A 619 15.40 -9.58 51.72
C THR A 619 16.77 -8.88 51.79
N GLU A 620 17.86 -9.59 51.48
CA GLU A 620 19.20 -9.01 51.39
C GLU A 620 19.31 -8.07 50.19
N VAL A 621 18.74 -8.49 49.05
CA VAL A 621 18.63 -7.69 47.83
C VAL A 621 17.76 -6.45 48.05
N LEU A 622 16.61 -6.59 48.73
CA LEU A 622 15.78 -5.46 49.14
C LEU A 622 16.57 -4.46 49.99
N SER A 623 17.29 -4.92 51.02
CA SER A 623 18.10 -4.03 51.88
C SER A 623 19.19 -3.28 51.11
N SER A 624 19.69 -3.85 50.01
CA SER A 624 20.64 -3.21 49.11
C SER A 624 19.96 -2.15 48.22
N ILE A 625 18.71 -2.39 47.79
CA ILE A 625 17.87 -1.42 47.08
C ILE A 625 17.42 -0.28 48.00
N GLU A 626 17.32 -0.48 49.33
CA GLU A 626 16.97 0.61 50.27
C GLU A 626 18.13 1.54 50.63
N ARG A 627 19.38 1.11 50.38
CA ARG A 627 20.58 1.94 50.48
C ARG A 627 20.86 2.77 49.20
N PHE A 628 20.11 2.49 48.14
CA PHE A 628 20.18 3.12 46.82
C PHE A 628 19.13 4.24 46.70
#